data_AF-A0A960U6V6-F1
#
_entry.id   AF-A0A960U6V6-F1
#
_cell.length_a   1.000
_cell.length_b   1.000
_cell.length_c   1.000
_cell.angle_alpha   90.00
_cell.angle_beta   90.00
_cell.angle_gamma   90.00
#
_symmetry.space_group_name_H-M   'P 1'
#
loop_
_entity.id
_entity.type
_entity.pdbx_description
1 polymer ?
#
loop_
_entity_poly.entity_id
_entity_poly.type
_entity_poly.pdbx_seq_one_letter_code
_entity_poly.pdbx_strand_id
1 'polypeptide(L)'
;MIEKRKATRIRIHNKNEVRLSFYTPKKVRIEGYIWDYSRFGLGVVIPAETLKLKEKETLHIFNCSIHCFGQERNLGDASIVRMYKEKGEQFLGIYLENEFVDLDFLNEKHITHIQEDEIKSVKLEFRDMEKVIPEFKALVSDISLGFSLYKRKLDDLDKKFSKEPDILQKSLFQSILKGIGREFYQFLNDTITNLKRTVKPYNKIQHEIHGYYIRKVLWHYLMESPFIWRTNIKPRGYAGDSEMMELVYRNSYEGESSFGKIFHYHPVN
;
A
#
# COMPACT_ATOMS: atom_id res chain seq x y z
N MET A 1 1.54 51.35 4.06
CA MET A 1 2.39 50.53 4.96
C MET A 1 1.59 49.30 5.36
N ILE A 2 1.93 48.11 4.85
CA ILE A 2 1.25 46.87 5.23
C ILE A 2 1.82 46.42 6.58
N GLU A 3 1.02 46.48 7.63
CA GLU A 3 1.36 46.02 8.98
C GLU A 3 1.72 44.53 8.95
N LYS A 4 2.90 44.16 9.46
CA LYS A 4 3.34 42.76 9.52
C LYS A 4 2.53 41.98 10.57
N ARG A 5 1.40 41.42 10.17
CA ARG A 5 0.61 40.50 11.00
C ARG A 5 1.32 39.14 11.05
N LYS A 6 1.85 38.76 12.22
CA LYS A 6 2.51 37.45 12.42
C LYS A 6 1.45 36.37 12.60
N ALA A 7 1.36 35.45 11.65
CA ALA A 7 0.56 34.23 11.74
C ALA A 7 1.47 33.00 11.58
N THR A 8 1.19 31.92 12.32
CA THR A 8 1.92 30.66 12.22
C THR A 8 1.83 30.12 10.81
N ARG A 9 2.97 29.70 10.25
CA ARG A 9 3.04 29.10 8.90
C ARG A 9 3.09 27.58 8.99
N ILE A 10 2.26 26.93 8.17
CA ILE A 10 2.15 25.46 8.06
C ILE A 10 2.74 25.04 6.70
N ARG A 11 3.57 24.00 6.68
CA ARG A 11 4.16 23.45 5.45
C ARG A 11 3.24 22.43 4.80
N ILE A 12 3.18 22.44 3.48
CA ILE A 12 2.45 21.44 2.70
C ILE A 12 3.43 20.34 2.27
N HIS A 13 3.14 19.10 2.66
CA HIS A 13 4.00 17.95 2.38
C HIS A 13 3.81 17.38 0.97
N ASN A 14 2.60 17.47 0.40
CA ASN A 14 2.30 16.97 -0.94
C ASN A 14 2.23 18.10 -1.99
N LYS A 15 3.40 18.52 -2.48
CA LYS A 15 3.55 19.72 -3.30
C LYS A 15 2.74 19.72 -4.59
N ASN A 16 2.52 18.55 -5.21
CA ASN A 16 1.98 18.46 -6.57
C ASN A 16 0.44 18.56 -6.64
N GLU A 17 -0.24 18.41 -5.50
CA GLU A 17 -1.70 18.31 -5.42
C GLU A 17 -2.38 19.63 -5.02
N VAL A 18 -1.65 20.58 -4.44
CA VAL A 18 -2.17 21.89 -4.05
C VAL A 18 -1.51 22.96 -4.91
N ARG A 19 -2.27 23.47 -5.88
CA ARG A 19 -1.80 24.48 -6.83
C ARG A 19 -2.50 25.80 -6.58
N LEU A 20 -1.78 26.88 -6.85
CA LEU A 20 -2.35 28.22 -6.95
C LEU A 20 -2.26 28.66 -8.41
N SER A 21 -3.37 29.15 -8.96
CA SER A 21 -3.39 29.86 -10.23
C SER A 21 -3.75 31.33 -10.00
N PHE A 22 -3.09 32.26 -10.67
CA PHE A 22 -3.42 33.70 -10.59
C PHE A 22 -3.08 34.42 -11.88
N TYR A 23 -3.56 35.65 -12.03
CA TYR A 23 -3.27 36.51 -13.18
C TYR A 23 -2.37 37.68 -12.77
N THR A 24 -1.34 37.93 -13.57
CA THR A 24 -0.50 39.14 -13.44
C THR A 24 -1.24 40.38 -14.00
N PRO A 25 -0.77 41.62 -13.72
CA PRO A 25 -1.32 42.83 -14.33
C PRO A 25 -1.27 42.83 -15.87
N LYS A 26 -0.35 42.04 -16.46
CA LYS A 26 -0.26 41.82 -17.90
C LYS A 26 -1.24 40.76 -18.42
N LYS A 27 -2.19 40.30 -17.59
CA LYS A 27 -3.17 39.24 -17.88
C LYS A 27 -2.55 37.88 -18.22
N VAL A 28 -1.31 37.63 -17.83
CA VAL A 28 -0.69 36.30 -17.97
C VAL A 28 -1.11 35.44 -16.79
N ARG A 29 -1.70 34.26 -17.07
CA ARG A 29 -2.02 33.23 -16.07
C ARG A 29 -0.74 32.51 -15.65
N ILE A 30 -0.55 32.37 -14.36
CA ILE A 30 0.59 31.69 -13.76
C ILE A 30 0.07 30.64 -12.80
N GLU A 31 0.71 29.48 -12.83
CA GLU A 31 0.42 28.37 -11.92
C GLU A 31 1.67 27.98 -11.15
N GLY A 32 1.49 27.71 -9.87
CA GLY A 32 2.54 27.27 -8.97
C GLY A 32 2.02 26.33 -7.90
N TYR A 33 2.94 25.72 -7.18
CA TYR A 33 2.67 24.81 -6.09
C TYR A 33 2.74 25.54 -4.75
N ILE A 34 1.79 25.29 -3.85
CA ILE A 34 1.82 25.91 -2.53
C ILE A 34 2.80 25.12 -1.63
N TRP A 35 3.81 25.82 -1.10
CA TRP A 35 4.85 25.27 -0.22
C TRP A 35 4.56 25.46 1.26
N ASP A 36 4.11 26.66 1.63
CA ASP A 36 3.62 26.96 2.97
C ASP A 36 2.41 27.88 2.90
N TYR A 37 1.67 27.97 4.00
CA TYR A 37 0.58 28.93 4.13
C TYR A 37 0.43 29.40 5.56
N SER A 38 -0.28 30.50 5.71
CA SER A 38 -0.79 31.08 6.95
C SER A 38 -2.17 31.65 6.67
N ARG A 39 -2.86 32.12 7.71
CA ARG A 39 -4.21 32.70 7.57
C ARG A 39 -4.32 33.80 6.49
N PHE A 40 -3.27 34.58 6.27
CA PHE A 40 -3.26 35.74 5.36
C PHE A 40 -2.24 35.66 4.24
N GLY A 41 -1.52 34.55 4.10
CA GLY A 41 -0.45 34.52 3.11
C GLY A 41 0.01 33.13 2.75
N LEU A 42 0.44 32.99 1.50
CA LEU A 42 0.87 31.77 0.85
C LEU A 42 2.35 31.88 0.48
N GLY A 43 3.10 30.81 0.69
CA GLY A 43 4.38 30.57 0.03
C GLY A 43 4.14 29.71 -1.19
N VAL A 44 4.44 30.21 -2.38
CA VAL A 44 4.21 29.54 -3.65
C VAL A 44 5.52 29.35 -4.41
N VAL A 45 5.70 28.19 -5.01
CA VAL A 45 6.86 27.85 -5.83
C VAL A 45 6.40 27.75 -7.27
N ILE A 46 7.11 28.46 -8.15
CA ILE A 46 6.87 28.44 -9.59
C ILE A 46 8.17 28.08 -10.33
N PRO A 47 8.07 27.47 -11.52
CA PRO A 47 9.23 27.26 -12.39
C PRO A 47 9.87 28.61 -12.77
N ALA A 48 11.21 28.69 -12.76
CA ALA A 48 11.94 29.95 -12.94
C ALA A 48 11.77 30.63 -14.32
N GLU A 49 11.22 29.91 -15.31
CA GLU A 49 11.01 30.41 -16.66
C GLU A 49 9.75 31.28 -16.81
N THR A 50 8.83 31.22 -15.85
CA THR A 50 7.47 31.77 -15.99
C THR A 50 7.38 33.26 -15.62
N LEU A 51 8.30 33.78 -14.81
CA LEU A 51 8.17 35.12 -14.20
C LEU A 51 9.46 35.95 -14.27
N LYS A 52 9.55 36.85 -15.24
CA LYS A 52 10.61 37.86 -15.34
C LYS A 52 10.23 39.12 -14.54
N LEU A 53 10.35 39.08 -13.22
CA LEU A 53 10.15 40.25 -12.35
C LEU A 53 11.39 40.51 -11.47
N LYS A 54 11.58 41.78 -11.09
CA LYS A 54 12.70 42.25 -10.26
C LYS A 54 12.36 42.14 -8.77
N GLU A 55 13.34 41.73 -7.95
CA GLU A 55 13.21 41.36 -6.51
C GLU A 55 12.76 42.47 -5.53
N LYS A 56 12.25 43.62 -5.97
CA LYS A 56 11.96 44.77 -5.08
C LYS A 56 10.57 45.40 -5.23
N GLU A 57 9.72 44.91 -6.12
CA GLU A 57 8.38 45.47 -6.33
C GLU A 57 7.30 44.57 -5.71
N THR A 58 6.37 45.19 -4.98
CA THR A 58 5.11 44.52 -4.64
C THR A 58 4.27 44.43 -5.90
N LEU A 59 3.86 43.24 -6.29
CA LEU A 59 3.05 43.02 -7.50
C LEU A 59 1.63 42.64 -7.10
N HIS A 60 0.65 43.46 -7.45
CA HIS A 60 -0.75 43.07 -7.37
C HIS A 60 -1.06 41.99 -8.40
N ILE A 61 -1.74 40.94 -7.96
CA ILE A 61 -2.18 39.80 -8.75
C ILE A 61 -3.68 39.60 -8.56
N PHE A 62 -4.32 39.10 -9.60
CA PHE A 62 -5.78 39.05 -9.69
C PHE A 62 -6.28 37.62 -9.76
N ASN A 63 -7.49 37.42 -9.25
CA ASN A 63 -8.23 36.15 -9.39
C ASN A 63 -7.40 34.92 -8.98
N CYS A 64 -6.87 34.96 -7.76
CA CYS A 64 -6.11 33.87 -7.19
C CYS A 64 -7.05 32.71 -6.86
N SER A 65 -6.89 31.57 -7.53
CA SER A 65 -7.65 30.34 -7.24
C SER A 65 -6.73 29.26 -6.70
N ILE A 66 -7.14 28.60 -5.61
CA ILE A 66 -6.53 27.35 -5.16
C ILE A 66 -7.23 26.18 -5.83
N HIS A 67 -6.42 25.29 -6.42
CA HIS A 67 -6.84 24.02 -6.98
C HIS A 67 -6.30 22.90 -6.09
N CYS A 68 -7.18 22.15 -5.46
CA CYS A 68 -6.82 21.02 -4.62
C CYS A 68 -7.86 19.91 -4.74
N PHE A 69 -7.42 18.66 -4.88
CA PHE A 69 -8.29 17.48 -4.89
C PHE A 69 -9.47 17.56 -5.88
N GLY A 70 -9.24 18.16 -7.06
CA GLY A 70 -10.25 18.33 -8.10
C GLY A 70 -11.29 19.44 -7.83
N GLN A 71 -11.12 20.23 -6.77
CA GLN A 71 -11.95 21.41 -6.48
C GLN A 71 -11.15 22.70 -6.68
N GLU A 72 -11.83 23.73 -7.19
CA GLU A 72 -11.29 25.09 -7.32
C GLU A 72 -12.00 26.02 -6.33
N ARG A 73 -11.23 26.82 -5.60
CA ARG A 73 -11.75 27.92 -4.77
C ARG A 73 -11.05 29.22 -5.12
N ASN A 74 -11.86 30.23 -5.45
CA ASN A 74 -11.38 31.58 -5.65
C ASN A 74 -11.09 32.27 -4.30
N LEU A 75 -9.91 32.88 -4.19
CA LEU A 75 -9.43 33.66 -3.04
C LEU A 75 -9.38 35.17 -3.33
N GLY A 76 -9.81 35.59 -4.51
CA GLY A 76 -9.81 36.98 -4.95
C GLY A 76 -8.42 37.52 -5.24
N ASP A 77 -8.25 38.83 -5.04
CA ASP A 77 -7.03 39.54 -5.37
C ASP A 77 -6.00 39.47 -4.24
N ALA A 78 -4.73 39.52 -4.62
CA ALA A 78 -3.62 39.35 -3.71
C ALA A 78 -2.40 40.17 -4.14
N SER A 79 -1.39 40.22 -3.28
CA SER A 79 -0.15 40.95 -3.52
C SER A 79 1.06 40.04 -3.31
N ILE A 80 1.96 39.97 -4.27
CA ILE A 80 3.27 39.34 -4.09
C ILE A 80 4.14 40.31 -3.27
N VAL A 81 4.41 39.95 -2.02
CA VAL A 81 5.18 40.75 -1.05
C VAL A 81 6.64 40.34 -0.93
N ARG A 82 6.98 39.13 -1.39
CA ARG A 82 8.36 38.61 -1.40
C ARG A 82 8.61 37.75 -2.63
N MET A 83 9.83 37.81 -3.13
CA MET A 83 10.28 37.02 -4.26
C MET A 83 11.76 36.70 -4.09
N TYR A 84 12.13 35.43 -4.20
CA TYR A 84 13.53 35.01 -4.25
C TYR A 84 13.68 33.77 -5.13
N LYS A 85 14.89 33.56 -5.64
CA LYS A 85 15.22 32.38 -6.45
C LYS A 85 16.12 31.43 -5.66
N GLU A 86 15.80 30.15 -5.70
CA GLU A 86 16.60 29.10 -5.07
C GLU A 86 16.57 27.85 -5.95
N LYS A 87 17.75 27.26 -6.25
CA LYS A 87 17.89 25.98 -6.98
C LYS A 87 17.11 25.87 -8.30
N GLY A 88 16.97 26.97 -9.04
CA GLY A 88 16.25 26.98 -10.32
C GLY A 88 14.73 27.09 -10.20
N GLU A 89 14.21 27.28 -8.98
CA GLU A 89 12.81 27.60 -8.71
C GLU A 89 12.68 29.03 -8.20
N GLN A 90 11.49 29.62 -8.37
CA GLN A 90 11.18 30.95 -7.88
C GLN A 90 10.10 30.88 -6.81
N PHE A 91 10.44 31.38 -5.63
CA PHE A 91 9.60 31.38 -4.44
C PHE A 91 8.92 32.73 -4.31
N LEU A 92 7.60 32.70 -4.16
CA LEU A 92 6.72 33.85 -4.02
C LEU A 92 6.08 33.84 -2.63
N GLY A 93 6.21 34.95 -1.91
CA GLY A 93 5.37 35.23 -0.75
C GLY A 93 4.18 36.05 -1.20
N ILE A 94 2.98 35.45 -1.17
CA ILE A 94 1.72 36.09 -1.55
C ILE A 94 0.97 36.46 -0.27
N TYR A 95 0.40 37.66 -0.26
CA TYR A 95 -0.45 38.20 0.80
C TYR A 95 -1.87 38.40 0.24
N LEU A 96 -2.86 37.80 0.88
CA LEU A 96 -4.27 37.88 0.45
C LEU A 96 -4.91 39.14 1.02
N GLU A 97 -5.62 39.90 0.19
CA GLU A 97 -6.17 41.20 0.59
C GLU A 97 -7.51 41.09 1.31
N ASN A 98 -8.39 40.19 0.85
CA ASN A 98 -9.78 40.11 1.32
C ASN A 98 -10.18 38.74 1.90
N GLU A 99 -9.60 37.64 1.43
CA GLU A 99 -9.98 36.27 1.83
C GLU A 99 -8.93 35.61 2.74
N PHE A 100 -9.38 34.75 3.64
CA PHE A 100 -8.52 33.91 4.48
C PHE A 100 -8.56 32.46 4.00
N VAL A 101 -7.41 31.78 4.07
CA VAL A 101 -7.34 30.36 3.73
C VAL A 101 -7.66 29.54 4.97
N ASP A 102 -8.86 28.97 4.99
CA ASP A 102 -9.25 27.93 5.95
C ASP A 102 -8.93 26.55 5.34
N LEU A 103 -7.76 26.01 5.69
CA LEU A 103 -7.32 24.69 5.25
C LEU A 103 -7.80 23.57 6.19
N ASP A 104 -8.43 23.87 7.34
CA ASP A 104 -9.06 22.85 8.17
C ASP A 104 -10.25 22.22 7.42
N PHE A 105 -11.04 23.04 6.71
CA PHE A 105 -12.08 22.56 5.78
C PHE A 105 -11.54 21.70 4.62
N LEU A 106 -10.35 22.02 4.10
CA LEU A 106 -9.73 21.26 3.01
C LEU A 106 -9.09 19.95 3.50
N ASN A 107 -8.53 19.94 4.71
CA ASN A 107 -8.05 18.74 5.39
C ASN A 107 -9.19 17.80 5.78
N GLU A 108 -10.30 18.32 6.31
CA GLU A 108 -11.51 17.53 6.63
C GLU A 108 -12.07 16.85 5.38
N LYS A 109 -12.14 17.56 4.25
CA LYS A 109 -12.57 16.97 2.97
C LYS A 109 -11.58 15.92 2.44
N HIS A 110 -10.28 16.13 2.60
CA HIS A 110 -9.27 15.16 2.19
C HIS A 110 -9.34 13.87 3.03
N ILE A 111 -9.49 13.99 4.35
CA ILE A 111 -9.72 12.85 5.25
C ILE A 111 -11.00 12.11 4.85
N THR A 112 -12.08 12.84 4.57
CA THR A 112 -13.35 12.26 4.13
C THR A 112 -13.20 11.52 2.79
N HIS A 113 -12.47 12.08 1.82
CA HIS A 113 -12.27 11.43 0.52
C HIS A 113 -11.42 10.16 0.60
N ILE A 114 -10.34 10.17 1.40
CA ILE A 114 -9.54 8.97 1.67
C ILE A 114 -10.42 7.90 2.31
N GLN A 115 -11.22 8.27 3.32
CA GLN A 115 -12.14 7.32 3.95
C GLN A 115 -13.16 6.76 2.97
N GLU A 116 -13.73 7.58 2.09
CA GLU A 116 -14.67 7.12 1.06
C GLU A 116 -14.03 6.14 0.08
N ASP A 117 -12.80 6.39 -0.35
CA ASP A 117 -12.10 5.54 -1.31
C ASP A 117 -11.66 4.22 -0.68
N GLU A 118 -11.21 4.22 0.58
CA GLU A 118 -10.97 2.99 1.34
C GLU A 118 -12.28 2.20 1.60
N ILE A 119 -13.38 2.89 1.90
CA ILE A 119 -14.69 2.23 2.05
C ILE A 119 -15.14 1.62 0.72
N LYS A 120 -14.93 2.31 -0.41
CA LYS A 120 -15.23 1.79 -1.75
C LYS A 120 -14.36 0.58 -2.07
N SER A 121 -13.06 0.61 -1.76
CA SER A 121 -12.13 -0.49 -2.01
C SER A 121 -12.56 -1.75 -1.23
N VAL A 122 -12.87 -1.60 0.05
CA VAL A 122 -13.36 -2.69 0.90
C VAL A 122 -14.70 -3.24 0.39
N LYS A 123 -15.65 -2.37 0.03
CA LYS A 123 -16.94 -2.80 -0.57
C LYS A 123 -16.75 -3.58 -1.87
N LEU A 124 -15.80 -3.17 -2.70
CA LEU A 124 -15.49 -3.86 -3.94
C LEU A 124 -14.90 -5.24 -3.68
N GLU A 125 -13.97 -5.35 -2.71
CA GLU A 125 -13.44 -6.65 -2.28
C GLU A 125 -14.57 -7.59 -1.79
N PHE A 126 -15.47 -7.10 -0.92
CA PHE A 126 -16.60 -7.90 -0.44
C PHE A 126 -17.52 -8.37 -1.57
N ARG A 127 -17.83 -7.50 -2.55
CA ARG A 127 -18.63 -7.86 -3.73
C ARG A 127 -17.99 -8.97 -4.54
N ASP A 128 -16.66 -9.00 -4.65
CA ASP A 128 -15.96 -10.09 -5.33
C ASP A 128 -15.99 -11.39 -4.50
N MET A 129 -15.92 -11.28 -3.16
CA MET A 129 -16.10 -12.43 -2.27
C MET A 129 -17.53 -13.01 -2.30
N GLU A 130 -18.55 -12.20 -2.58
CA GLU A 130 -19.93 -12.68 -2.76
C GLU A 130 -20.09 -13.59 -3.99
N LYS A 131 -19.26 -13.40 -5.03
CA LYS A 131 -19.28 -14.22 -6.24
C LYS A 131 -18.65 -15.60 -6.07
N VAL A 132 -17.97 -15.84 -4.94
CA VAL A 132 -17.35 -17.14 -4.64
C VAL A 132 -18.44 -18.15 -4.28
N ILE A 133 -18.40 -19.30 -4.94
CA ILE A 133 -19.38 -20.38 -4.81
C ILE A 133 -19.38 -20.90 -3.35
N PRO A 134 -20.56 -21.06 -2.70
CA PRO A 134 -20.67 -21.48 -1.30
C PRO A 134 -19.91 -22.76 -0.96
N GLU A 135 -19.98 -23.77 -1.83
CA GLU A 135 -19.29 -25.06 -1.65
C GLU A 135 -17.77 -24.88 -1.62
N PHE A 136 -17.24 -23.93 -2.41
CA PHE A 136 -15.82 -23.59 -2.36
C PHE A 136 -15.45 -22.85 -1.07
N LYS A 137 -16.32 -21.95 -0.58
CA LYS A 137 -16.11 -21.29 0.72
C LYS A 137 -16.05 -22.30 1.86
N ALA A 138 -16.96 -23.28 1.87
CA ALA A 138 -16.97 -24.36 2.85
C ALA A 138 -15.65 -25.16 2.79
N LEU A 139 -15.24 -25.58 1.60
CA LEU A 139 -13.97 -26.28 1.39
C LEU A 139 -12.76 -25.49 1.91
N VAL A 140 -12.65 -24.20 1.57
CA VAL A 140 -11.56 -23.35 2.05
C VAL A 140 -11.60 -23.13 3.56
N SER A 141 -12.79 -23.09 4.15
CA SER A 141 -12.96 -22.98 5.61
C SER A 141 -12.45 -24.24 6.30
N ASP A 142 -12.76 -25.42 5.78
CA ASP A 142 -12.26 -26.70 6.29
C ASP A 142 -10.72 -26.78 6.17
N ILE A 143 -10.16 -26.31 5.04
CA ILE A 143 -8.71 -26.24 4.84
C ILE A 143 -8.08 -25.30 5.88
N SER A 144 -8.65 -24.11 6.09
CA SER A 144 -8.13 -23.13 7.05
C SER A 144 -8.14 -23.67 8.48
N LEU A 145 -9.20 -24.39 8.86
CA LEU A 145 -9.29 -25.07 10.14
C LEU A 145 -8.21 -26.14 10.28
N GLY A 146 -8.03 -26.99 9.26
CA GLY A 146 -6.97 -27.99 9.23
C GLY A 146 -5.57 -27.39 9.39
N PHE A 147 -5.26 -26.34 8.62
CA PHE A 147 -4.01 -25.58 8.74
C PHE A 147 -3.81 -25.00 10.14
N SER A 148 -4.85 -24.42 10.73
CA SER A 148 -4.79 -23.90 12.10
C SER A 148 -4.44 -24.98 13.11
N LEU A 149 -5.06 -26.16 13.01
CA LEU A 149 -4.83 -27.29 13.91
C LEU A 149 -3.39 -27.80 13.79
N TYR A 150 -2.92 -28.08 12.57
CA TYR A 150 -1.56 -28.56 12.33
C TYR A 150 -0.51 -27.54 12.74
N LYS A 151 -0.68 -26.27 12.32
CA LYS A 151 0.25 -25.20 12.70
C LYS A 151 0.38 -25.09 14.21
N ARG A 152 -0.75 -24.98 14.94
CA ARG A 152 -0.72 -24.90 16.40
C ARG A 152 0.02 -26.08 17.03
N LYS A 153 -0.26 -27.31 16.58
CA LYS A 153 0.38 -28.51 17.16
C LYS A 153 1.88 -28.58 16.87
N LEU A 154 2.30 -28.20 15.67
CA LEU A 154 3.71 -28.17 15.29
C LEU A 154 4.44 -27.03 16.02
N ASP A 155 3.86 -25.84 16.09
CA ASP A 155 4.42 -24.71 16.82
C ASP A 155 4.57 -25.03 18.33
N ASP A 156 3.62 -25.77 18.93
CA ASP A 156 3.72 -26.23 20.32
C ASP A 156 4.87 -27.22 20.52
N LEU A 157 5.15 -28.09 19.53
CA LEU A 157 6.28 -29.01 19.56
C LEU A 157 7.61 -28.25 19.40
N ASP A 158 7.70 -27.33 18.43
CA ASP A 158 8.87 -26.49 18.22
C ASP A 158 9.24 -25.71 19.48
N LYS A 159 8.25 -25.12 20.15
CA LYS A 159 8.46 -24.41 21.42
C LYS A 159 9.01 -25.32 22.52
N LYS A 160 8.48 -26.55 22.65
CA LYS A 160 8.97 -27.52 23.64
C LYS A 160 10.42 -27.89 23.40
N PHE A 161 10.83 -27.97 22.14
CA PHE A 161 12.18 -28.42 21.76
C PHE A 161 13.18 -27.28 21.59
N SER A 162 12.75 -26.03 21.65
CA SER A 162 13.59 -24.83 21.41
C SER A 162 14.84 -24.70 22.29
N LYS A 163 14.86 -25.34 23.47
CA LYS A 163 15.99 -25.32 24.41
C LYS A 163 16.93 -26.51 24.28
N GLU A 164 16.58 -27.49 23.46
CA GLU A 164 17.39 -28.69 23.28
C GLU A 164 18.62 -28.38 22.40
N PRO A 165 19.72 -29.14 22.53
CA PRO A 165 20.86 -29.00 21.64
C PRO A 165 20.51 -29.30 20.17
N ASP A 166 21.19 -28.67 19.21
CA ASP A 166 20.91 -28.79 17.77
C ASP A 166 20.83 -30.23 17.25
N ILE A 167 21.70 -31.11 17.75
CA ILE A 167 21.71 -32.54 17.36
C ILE A 167 20.39 -33.21 17.77
N LEU A 168 19.89 -32.89 18.98
CA LEU A 168 18.65 -33.44 19.49
C LEU A 168 17.44 -32.81 18.79
N GLN A 169 17.47 -31.50 18.50
CA GLN A 169 16.44 -30.84 17.70
C GLN A 169 16.28 -31.50 16.32
N LYS A 170 17.38 -31.84 15.64
CA LYS A 170 17.34 -32.57 14.37
C LYS A 170 16.68 -33.95 14.52
N SER A 171 17.04 -34.69 15.57
CA SER A 171 16.42 -36.00 15.86
C SER A 171 14.92 -35.87 16.17
N LEU A 172 14.53 -34.88 16.97
CA LEU A 172 13.14 -34.59 17.31
C LEU A 172 12.33 -34.19 16.07
N PHE A 173 12.90 -33.38 15.17
CA PHE A 173 12.25 -33.08 13.89
C PHE A 173 12.02 -34.33 13.05
N GLN A 174 12.98 -35.27 12.99
CA GLN A 174 12.76 -36.56 12.32
C GLN A 174 11.62 -37.37 12.96
N SER A 175 11.46 -37.31 14.29
CA SER A 175 10.31 -37.91 14.96
C SER A 175 9.00 -37.18 14.64
N ILE A 176 8.99 -35.85 14.54
CA ILE A 176 7.84 -35.06 14.07
C ILE A 176 7.42 -35.52 12.68
N LEU A 177 8.37 -35.63 11.75
CA LEU A 177 8.11 -36.06 10.36
C LEU A 177 7.45 -37.44 10.29
N LYS A 178 7.94 -38.40 11.10
CA LYS A 178 7.40 -39.76 11.16
C LYS A 178 6.02 -39.85 11.82
N GLY A 179 5.70 -38.90 12.70
CA GLY A 179 4.41 -38.81 13.39
C GLY A 179 3.47 -37.83 12.69
N ILE A 180 3.18 -36.72 13.37
CA ILE A 180 2.21 -35.70 12.92
C ILE A 180 2.54 -35.11 11.54
N GLY A 181 3.81 -35.09 11.13
CA GLY A 181 4.21 -34.63 9.80
C GLY A 181 3.64 -35.50 8.68
N ARG A 182 3.55 -36.82 8.88
CA ARG A 182 2.94 -37.75 7.91
C ARG A 182 1.45 -37.48 7.72
N GLU A 183 0.73 -37.26 8.82
CA GLU A 183 -0.70 -36.90 8.81
C GLU A 183 -0.90 -35.55 8.10
N PHE A 184 0.00 -34.59 8.35
CA PHE A 184 -0.05 -33.30 7.67
C PHE A 184 0.19 -33.42 6.16
N TYR A 185 1.13 -34.27 5.71
CA TYR A 185 1.31 -34.57 4.28
C TYR A 185 0.06 -35.16 3.63
N GLN A 186 -0.59 -36.13 4.30
CA GLN A 186 -1.83 -36.71 3.79
C GLN A 186 -2.91 -35.65 3.67
N PHE A 187 -3.08 -34.82 4.70
CA PHE A 187 -3.99 -33.69 4.66
C PHE A 187 -3.70 -32.73 3.49
N LEU A 188 -2.44 -32.41 3.20
CA LEU A 188 -2.05 -31.57 2.05
C LEU A 188 -2.40 -32.23 0.71
N ASN A 189 -2.12 -33.53 0.55
CA ASN A 189 -2.45 -34.28 -0.65
C ASN A 189 -3.96 -34.34 -0.90
N ASP A 190 -4.74 -34.59 0.14
CA ASP A 190 -6.20 -34.63 0.08
C ASP A 190 -6.77 -33.25 -0.24
N THR A 191 -6.21 -32.21 0.36
CA THR A 191 -6.55 -30.81 0.08
C THR A 191 -6.35 -30.48 -1.40
N ILE A 192 -5.18 -30.79 -1.96
CA ILE A 192 -4.86 -30.52 -3.37
C ILE A 192 -5.77 -31.33 -4.29
N THR A 193 -6.03 -32.60 -3.96
CA THR A 193 -6.92 -33.47 -4.73
C THR A 193 -8.35 -32.93 -4.75
N ASN A 194 -8.87 -32.52 -3.59
CA ASN A 194 -10.20 -31.93 -3.46
C ASN A 194 -10.30 -30.59 -4.19
N LEU A 195 -9.31 -29.71 -4.05
CA LEU A 195 -9.28 -28.45 -4.78
C LEU A 195 -9.29 -28.69 -6.29
N LYS A 196 -8.41 -29.56 -6.82
CA LYS A 196 -8.36 -29.91 -8.25
C LYS A 196 -9.70 -30.41 -8.76
N ARG A 197 -10.37 -31.29 -8.00
CA ARG A 197 -11.69 -31.81 -8.35
C ARG A 197 -12.76 -30.71 -8.37
N THR A 198 -12.79 -29.87 -7.34
CA THR A 198 -13.79 -28.80 -7.18
C THR A 198 -13.67 -27.72 -8.25
N VAL A 199 -12.45 -27.35 -8.63
CA VAL A 199 -12.22 -26.28 -9.62
C VAL A 199 -12.18 -26.77 -11.06
N LYS A 200 -12.16 -28.09 -11.30
CA LYS A 200 -12.15 -28.67 -12.66
C LYS A 200 -13.21 -28.10 -13.62
N PRO A 201 -14.48 -27.86 -13.22
CA PRO A 201 -15.49 -27.32 -14.12
C PRO A 201 -15.44 -25.79 -14.24
N TYR A 202 -14.53 -25.10 -13.55
CA TYR A 202 -14.53 -23.64 -13.49
C TYR A 202 -14.00 -23.04 -14.79
N ASN A 203 -14.63 -21.94 -15.23
CA ASN A 203 -14.09 -21.11 -16.30
C ASN A 203 -12.97 -20.20 -15.77
N LYS A 204 -12.32 -19.46 -16.66
CA LYS A 204 -11.19 -18.57 -16.32
C LYS A 204 -11.55 -17.54 -15.24
N ILE A 205 -12.70 -16.88 -15.35
CA ILE A 205 -13.16 -15.86 -14.39
C ILE A 205 -13.41 -16.50 -13.03
N GLN A 206 -14.04 -17.68 -13.01
CA GLN A 206 -14.25 -18.44 -11.77
C GLN A 206 -12.91 -18.83 -11.14
N HIS A 207 -11.94 -19.31 -11.92
CA HIS A 207 -10.59 -19.60 -11.41
C HIS A 207 -9.92 -18.38 -10.77
N GLU A 208 -10.03 -17.20 -11.39
CA GLU A 208 -9.45 -15.96 -10.86
C GLU A 208 -10.08 -15.56 -9.52
N ILE A 209 -11.42 -15.51 -9.46
CA ILE A 209 -12.16 -15.11 -8.24
C ILE A 209 -11.91 -16.10 -7.10
N HIS A 210 -12.00 -17.41 -7.36
CA HIS A 210 -11.84 -18.45 -6.33
C HIS A 210 -10.37 -18.58 -5.91
N GLY A 211 -9.43 -18.44 -6.85
CA GLY A 211 -7.99 -18.41 -6.58
C GLY A 211 -7.56 -17.18 -5.79
N TYR A 212 -8.21 -16.04 -5.97
CA TYR A 212 -8.03 -14.87 -5.12
C TYR A 212 -8.56 -15.12 -3.70
N TYR A 213 -9.79 -15.65 -3.58
CA TYR A 213 -10.40 -15.95 -2.28
C TYR A 213 -9.56 -16.88 -1.42
N ILE A 214 -9.14 -18.04 -1.95
CA ILE A 214 -8.33 -19.00 -1.19
C ILE A 214 -6.98 -18.41 -0.76
N ARG A 215 -6.33 -17.60 -1.63
CA ARG A 215 -5.09 -16.91 -1.27
C ARG A 215 -5.30 -15.91 -0.15
N LYS A 216 -6.37 -15.13 -0.17
CA LYS A 216 -6.69 -14.17 0.91
C LYS A 216 -6.94 -14.89 2.24
N VAL A 217 -7.70 -15.98 2.23
CA VAL A 217 -8.04 -16.72 3.46
C VAL A 217 -6.84 -17.46 4.04
N LEU A 218 -6.01 -18.06 3.19
CA LEU A 218 -4.89 -18.90 3.63
C LEU A 218 -3.55 -18.16 3.64
N TRP A 219 -3.54 -16.84 3.37
CA TRP A 219 -2.32 -16.07 3.09
C TRP A 219 -1.22 -16.29 4.11
N HIS A 220 -1.53 -16.14 5.40
CA HIS A 220 -0.55 -16.27 6.47
C HIS A 220 0.07 -17.67 6.56
N TYR A 221 -0.67 -18.73 6.20
CA TYR A 221 -0.10 -20.08 6.11
C TYR A 221 0.78 -20.25 4.87
N LEU A 222 0.35 -19.70 3.72
CA LEU A 222 1.10 -19.76 2.47
C LEU A 222 2.48 -19.11 2.60
N MET A 223 2.61 -18.06 3.42
CA MET A 223 3.87 -17.35 3.63
C MET A 223 4.85 -18.09 4.55
N GLU A 224 4.44 -19.16 5.24
CA GLU A 224 5.34 -19.98 6.08
C GLU A 224 6.25 -20.90 5.23
N SER A 225 5.89 -21.15 3.97
CA SER A 225 6.67 -21.95 3.04
C SER A 225 7.47 -21.04 2.10
N PRO A 226 8.82 -21.08 2.12
CA PRO A 226 9.63 -20.27 1.22
C PRO A 226 9.31 -20.47 -0.27
N PHE A 227 9.01 -21.70 -0.69
CA PHE A 227 8.67 -22.02 -2.07
C PHE A 227 7.31 -21.42 -2.46
N ILE A 228 6.30 -21.58 -1.61
CA ILE A 228 4.95 -21.05 -1.88
C ILE A 228 4.94 -19.53 -1.82
N TRP A 229 5.63 -18.93 -0.84
CA TRP A 229 5.83 -17.48 -0.76
C TRP A 229 6.39 -16.94 -2.07
N ARG A 230 7.45 -17.57 -2.59
CA ARG A 230 8.14 -17.11 -3.80
C ARG A 230 7.28 -17.21 -5.05
N THR A 231 6.55 -18.32 -5.21
CA THR A 231 5.63 -18.51 -6.35
C THR A 231 4.47 -17.50 -6.36
N ASN A 232 4.09 -16.96 -5.20
CA ASN A 232 3.04 -15.95 -5.07
C ASN A 232 3.55 -14.51 -5.25
N ILE A 233 4.67 -14.14 -4.62
CA ILE A 233 5.18 -12.76 -4.65
C ILE A 233 6.00 -12.45 -5.91
N LYS A 234 6.70 -13.44 -6.46
CA LYS A 234 7.54 -13.30 -7.68
C LYS A 234 8.41 -12.03 -7.64
N PRO A 235 9.26 -11.84 -6.61
CA PRO A 235 9.96 -10.57 -6.35
C PRO A 235 10.86 -10.09 -7.50
N ARG A 236 11.24 -10.97 -8.44
CA ARG A 236 12.06 -10.66 -9.62
C ARG A 236 11.34 -10.85 -10.96
N GLY A 237 10.03 -11.11 -10.97
CA GLY A 237 9.28 -11.52 -12.16
C GLY A 237 9.31 -13.03 -12.44
N TYR A 238 8.66 -13.48 -13.52
CA TYR A 238 8.39 -14.92 -13.79
C TYR A 238 9.38 -15.62 -14.73
N ALA A 239 10.13 -14.88 -15.56
CA ALA A 239 11.01 -15.49 -16.56
C ALA A 239 12.27 -16.06 -15.91
N GLY A 240 12.27 -17.36 -15.61
CA GLY A 240 13.44 -18.09 -15.12
C GLY A 240 13.85 -17.67 -13.72
N ASP A 241 12.93 -17.72 -12.75
CA ASP A 241 13.24 -17.48 -11.33
C ASP A 241 14.23 -18.55 -10.83
N SER A 242 15.53 -18.25 -11.00
CA SER A 242 16.64 -19.17 -10.72
C SER A 242 16.65 -19.64 -9.28
N GLU A 243 16.17 -18.81 -8.37
CA GLU A 243 16.13 -19.11 -6.95
C GLU A 243 14.87 -19.94 -6.61
N MET A 244 13.76 -19.81 -7.34
CA MET A 244 12.69 -20.82 -7.25
C MET A 244 13.17 -22.19 -7.73
N MET A 245 13.93 -22.24 -8.83
CA MET A 245 14.55 -23.48 -9.31
C MET A 245 15.58 -24.02 -8.31
N GLU A 246 16.34 -23.16 -7.65
CA GLU A 246 17.29 -23.56 -6.60
C GLU A 246 16.59 -24.24 -5.43
N LEU A 247 15.43 -23.73 -4.99
CA LEU A 247 14.64 -24.38 -3.93
C LEU A 247 14.19 -25.79 -4.34
N VAL A 248 13.79 -25.98 -5.60
CA VAL A 248 13.45 -27.31 -6.15
C VAL A 248 14.68 -28.22 -6.16
N TYR A 249 15.83 -27.73 -6.64
CA TYR A 249 17.05 -28.52 -6.70
C TYR A 249 17.61 -28.88 -5.32
N ARG A 250 17.45 -27.99 -4.33
CA ARG A 250 17.90 -28.27 -2.96
C ARG A 250 17.06 -29.37 -2.31
N ASN A 251 15.79 -29.49 -2.68
CA ASN A 251 14.86 -30.54 -2.24
C ASN A 251 15.00 -30.82 -0.73
N SER A 252 14.80 -29.76 0.08
CA SER A 252 15.09 -29.80 1.51
C SER A 252 13.97 -29.17 2.34
N TYR A 253 13.96 -29.46 3.63
CA TYR A 253 12.99 -28.91 4.57
C TYR A 253 13.37 -27.48 4.97
N GLU A 254 12.78 -26.48 4.30
CA GLU A 254 13.09 -25.06 4.53
C GLU A 254 11.91 -24.27 5.12
N GLY A 255 12.20 -23.35 6.04
CA GLY A 255 11.22 -22.54 6.76
C GLY A 255 11.59 -22.40 8.24
N GLU A 256 10.98 -21.43 8.92
CA GLU A 256 11.29 -21.12 10.32
C GLU A 256 10.68 -22.12 11.30
N SER A 257 9.47 -22.61 11.02
CA SER A 257 8.72 -23.57 11.83
C SER A 257 8.73 -24.97 11.23
N SER A 258 8.47 -26.01 12.04
CA SER A 258 8.24 -27.37 11.53
C SER A 258 7.05 -27.41 10.56
N PHE A 259 6.02 -26.58 10.80
CA PHE A 259 4.92 -26.39 9.86
C PHE A 259 5.42 -25.87 8.51
N GLY A 260 6.17 -24.76 8.50
CA GLY A 260 6.72 -24.15 7.30
C GLY A 260 7.65 -25.09 6.53
N LYS A 261 8.53 -25.80 7.24
CA LYS A 261 9.45 -26.80 6.68
C LYS A 261 8.72 -27.93 5.95
N ILE A 262 7.71 -28.53 6.58
CA ILE A 262 6.94 -29.61 5.97
C ILE A 262 6.11 -29.09 4.80
N PHE A 263 5.49 -27.92 4.96
CA PHE A 263 4.68 -27.31 3.92
C PHE A 263 5.50 -26.84 2.71
N HIS A 264 6.75 -26.45 2.93
CA HIS A 264 7.73 -26.16 1.88
C HIS A 264 8.12 -27.40 1.09
N TYR A 265 8.39 -28.49 1.79
CA TYR A 265 8.88 -29.71 1.16
C TYR A 265 7.83 -30.39 0.27
N HIS A 266 6.54 -30.28 0.63
CA HIS A 266 5.42 -30.89 -0.11
C HIS A 266 5.37 -30.59 -1.62
N PRO A 267 5.54 -29.34 -2.10
CA PRO A 267 5.55 -29.05 -3.53
C PRO A 267 6.91 -29.22 -4.24
N VAL A 268 8.02 -29.40 -3.52
CA VAL A 268 9.37 -29.50 -4.12
C VAL A 268 9.91 -30.93 -4.20
N ASN A 269 9.20 -31.90 -3.60
CA ASN A 269 9.60 -33.30 -3.53
C ASN A 269 9.00 -34.19 -4.63
#